data_AF-A0A7C3WJS4-F1
#
_entry.id   AF-A0A7C3WJS4-F1
#
_cell.length_a   1.000
_cell.length_b   1.000
_cell.length_c   1.000
_cell.angle_alpha   90.00
_cell.angle_beta   90.00
_cell.angle_gamma   90.00
#
_symmetry.space_group_name_H-M   'P 1'
#
loop_
_entity.id
_entity.type
_entity.pdbx_description
1 polymer ?
#
loop_
_entity_poly.entity_id
_entity_poly.type
_entity_poly.pdbx_seq_one_letter_code
_entity_poly.pdbx_strand_id
1 'polypeptide(L)'
;MAEAAIAAKPLNGCCLPLRGTLPVSSGHKLRMAVIGAGRLGTFHAQKLAARPDVQLVAVVDPLPAQPQRLAALCGTEALPHHREVLGRI
;
A
#
# COMPACT_ATOMS: atom_id res chain seq x y z
N MET A 1 17.45 -0.57 -22.77
CA MET A 1 17.60 0.66 -21.98
C MET A 1 16.77 1.76 -22.61
N ALA A 2 15.45 1.72 -22.44
CA ALA A 2 14.56 2.80 -22.84
C ALA A 2 13.21 2.60 -22.17
N GLU A 3 12.73 3.58 -21.42
CA GLU A 3 11.30 3.86 -21.41
C GLU A 3 11.09 5.37 -21.28
N ALA A 4 10.29 5.88 -22.20
CA ALA A 4 10.15 7.28 -22.53
C ALA A 4 9.27 8.02 -21.51
N ALA A 5 9.61 9.28 -21.23
CA ALA A 5 8.83 10.18 -20.41
C ALA A 5 7.48 10.50 -21.08
N ILE A 6 6.38 10.17 -20.39
CA ILE A 6 5.03 10.57 -20.80
C ILE A 6 4.76 11.96 -20.21
N ALA A 7 4.85 12.98 -21.06
CA ALA A 7 4.46 14.34 -20.73
C ALA A 7 2.93 14.42 -20.58
N ALA A 8 2.43 14.71 -19.38
CA ALA A 8 1.00 14.96 -19.13
C ALA A 8 0.65 16.44 -19.33
N LYS A 9 -0.37 16.69 -20.16
CA LYS A 9 -0.92 17.99 -20.58
C LYS A 9 -1.75 18.64 -19.44
N PRO A 10 -1.82 19.98 -19.33
CA PRO A 10 -2.61 20.62 -18.26
C PRO A 10 -4.11 20.44 -18.52
N LEU A 11 -4.82 19.95 -17.50
CA LEU A 11 -6.26 19.70 -17.53
C LEU A 11 -6.99 20.87 -16.86
N ASN A 12 -7.46 21.83 -17.65
CA ASN A 12 -8.48 22.79 -17.23
C ASN A 12 -9.84 22.20 -17.61
N GLY A 13 -10.62 21.74 -16.64
CA GLY A 13 -11.96 21.21 -16.91
C GLY A 13 -12.63 20.58 -15.70
N CYS A 14 -13.61 21.31 -15.17
CA CYS A 14 -14.58 20.89 -14.18
C CYS A 14 -15.43 19.72 -14.73
N CYS A 15 -15.72 18.71 -13.90
CA CYS A 15 -16.59 17.54 -14.14
C CYS A 15 -15.97 16.38 -14.97
N LEU A 16 -15.31 15.40 -14.34
CA LEU A 16 -14.92 14.14 -15.01
C LEU A 16 -15.74 12.91 -14.55
N PRO A 17 -16.10 11.99 -15.48
CA PRO A 17 -16.90 10.80 -15.22
C PRO A 17 -16.08 9.71 -14.50
N LEU A 18 -16.58 9.20 -13.37
CA LEU A 18 -16.00 8.07 -12.61
C LEU A 18 -16.26 6.70 -13.26
N ARG A 19 -16.02 6.56 -14.57
CA ARG A 19 -15.99 5.25 -15.24
C ARG A 19 -14.72 5.13 -16.06
N GLY A 20 -13.68 4.59 -15.44
CA GLY A 20 -12.46 4.16 -16.11
C GLY A 20 -11.73 3.19 -15.21
N THR A 21 -11.40 2.00 -15.73
CA THR A 21 -10.32 1.18 -15.19
C THR A 21 -9.09 2.08 -15.07
N LEU A 22 -8.68 2.37 -13.83
CA LEU A 22 -7.48 3.16 -13.57
C LEU A 22 -6.30 2.45 -14.24
N PRO A 23 -5.42 3.16 -14.95
CA PRO A 23 -4.21 2.56 -15.50
C PRO A 23 -3.37 2.05 -14.31
N VAL A 24 -3.39 0.75 -14.07
CA VAL A 24 -2.42 0.11 -13.17
C VAL A 24 -1.09 0.16 -13.90
N SER A 25 -0.25 1.12 -13.55
CA SER A 25 1.09 1.26 -14.10
C SER A 25 1.86 -0.05 -13.88
N SER A 26 2.18 -0.73 -14.97
CA SER A 26 2.84 -2.04 -15.03
C SER A 26 4.33 -2.02 -14.59
N GLY A 27 4.77 -0.98 -13.88
CA GLY A 27 6.13 -0.84 -13.36
C GLY A 27 6.22 -0.48 -11.87
N HIS A 28 5.11 -0.20 -11.19
CA HIS A 28 5.11 0.20 -9.78
C HIS A 28 4.39 -0.83 -8.90
N LYS A 29 5.09 -1.31 -7.85
CA LYS A 29 4.47 -2.16 -6.83
C LYS A 29 3.33 -1.43 -6.16
N LEU A 30 2.20 -2.10 -5.96
CA LEU A 30 1.07 -1.55 -5.23
C LEU A 30 1.45 -1.38 -3.76
N ARG A 31 1.46 -0.15 -3.27
CA ARG A 31 1.75 0.17 -1.88
C ARG A 31 0.51 -0.12 -1.04
N MET A 32 0.66 -0.92 0.01
CA MET A 32 -0.45 -1.33 0.86
C MET A 32 -0.03 -1.29 2.32
N ALA A 33 -1.00 -1.03 3.19
CA ALA A 33 -0.85 -1.24 4.63
C ALA A 33 -2.00 -2.08 5.15
N VAL A 34 -1.74 -2.85 6.20
CA VAL A 34 -2.77 -3.67 6.87
C VAL A 34 -3.12 -3.01 8.19
N ILE A 35 -4.39 -2.64 8.36
CA ILE A 35 -4.91 -2.11 9.62
C ILE A 35 -5.57 -3.26 10.39
N GLY A 36 -5.06 -3.53 11.58
CA GLY A 36 -5.35 -4.68 12.44
C GLY A 36 -4.31 -5.77 12.31
N ALA A 37 -3.66 -6.15 13.41
CA ALA A 37 -2.65 -7.21 13.49
C ALA A 37 -3.18 -8.52 14.13
N GLY A 38 -4.50 -8.68 14.19
CA GLY A 38 -5.17 -9.91 14.64
C GLY A 38 -5.08 -11.06 13.63
N ARG A 39 -5.93 -12.08 13.79
CA ARG A 39 -5.89 -13.33 12.98
C ARG A 39 -5.98 -13.08 11.46
N LEU A 40 -6.97 -12.30 11.03
CA LEU A 40 -7.16 -12.00 9.60
C LEU A 40 -6.08 -11.06 9.08
N GLY A 41 -5.72 -10.03 9.84
CA GLY A 41 -4.66 -9.09 9.47
C GLY A 41 -3.32 -9.78 9.26
N THR A 42 -2.95 -10.69 10.16
CA THR A 42 -1.74 -11.52 10.04
C THR A 42 -1.72 -12.32 8.74
N PHE A 43 -2.83 -13.00 8.42
CA PHE A 43 -2.92 -13.80 7.20
C PHE A 43 -2.83 -12.96 5.92
N HIS A 44 -3.48 -11.80 5.90
CA HIS A 44 -3.40 -10.89 4.76
C HIS A 44 -2.01 -10.29 4.61
N ALA A 45 -1.39 -9.81 5.70
CA ALA A 45 -0.04 -9.26 5.68
C ALA A 45 0.99 -10.27 5.14
N GLN A 46 0.93 -11.53 5.59
CA GLN A 46 1.81 -12.59 5.08
C GLN A 46 1.63 -12.84 3.58
N LYS A 47 0.38 -12.90 3.10
CA LYS A 47 0.10 -13.06 1.67
C LYS A 47 0.58 -11.87 0.86
N LEU A 48 0.37 -10.64 1.35
CA LEU A 48 0.82 -9.42 0.69
C LEU A 48 2.35 -9.32 0.66
N ALA A 49 3.04 -9.71 1.74
CA ALA A 49 4.50 -9.72 1.80
C ALA A 49 5.14 -10.72 0.83
N ALA A 50 4.44 -11.83 0.53
CA ALA A 50 4.90 -12.83 -0.44
C ALA A 50 4.67 -12.44 -1.91
N ARG A 51 3.94 -11.35 -2.18
CA ARG A 51 3.57 -10.94 -3.53
C ARG A 51 4.61 -9.97 -4.12
N PRO A 52 5.19 -10.26 -5.30
CA PRO A 52 6.21 -9.40 -5.90
C PRO A 52 5.65 -8.07 -6.42
N ASP A 53 4.35 -8.02 -6.73
CA ASP A 53 3.62 -6.86 -7.23
C ASP A 53 3.11 -5.93 -6.12
N VAL A 54 3.35 -6.27 -4.85
CA VAL A 54 2.91 -5.49 -3.69
C VAL A 54 4.11 -5.05 -2.86
N GLN A 55 4.01 -3.84 -2.32
CA GLN A 55 4.87 -3.36 -1.25
C GLN A 55 4.03 -3.17 0.01
N LEU A 56 4.19 -4.06 0.98
CA LEU A 56 3.59 -3.90 2.30
C LEU A 56 4.39 -2.83 3.07
N VAL A 57 3.84 -1.62 3.16
CA VAL A 57 4.50 -0.44 3.74
C VAL A 57 4.44 -0.47 5.26
N ALA A 58 3.29 -0.85 5.83
CA ALA A 58 3.14 -0.94 7.28
C ALA A 58 2.03 -1.91 7.72
N VAL A 59 2.12 -2.35 8.97
CA VAL A 59 1.06 -3.00 9.75
C VAL A 59 0.69 -2.11 10.92
N VAL A 60 -0.60 -1.84 11.08
CA VAL A 60 -1.11 -0.88 12.06
C VAL A 60 -1.97 -1.61 13.08
N ASP A 61 -1.70 -1.43 14.37
CA ASP A 61 -2.59 -1.92 15.42
C ASP A 61 -2.34 -1.12 16.73
N PRO A 62 -3.39 -0.74 17.49
CA PRO A 62 -3.23 -0.04 18.76
C PRO A 62 -2.47 -0.82 19.83
N LEU A 63 -2.48 -2.16 19.78
CA LEU A 63 -1.82 -3.01 20.76
C LEU A 63 -0.38 -3.32 20.30
N PRO A 64 0.66 -2.71 20.90
CA PRO A 64 2.01 -2.64 20.33
C PRO A 64 2.66 -4.00 20.06
N ALA A 65 2.37 -5.03 20.87
CA ALA A 65 2.95 -6.35 20.71
C ALA A 65 2.57 -7.06 19.39
N GLN A 66 1.35 -6.84 18.89
CA GLN A 66 0.85 -7.51 17.68
C GLN A 66 1.49 -7.00 16.37
N PRO A 67 1.49 -5.69 16.06
CA PRO A 67 2.06 -5.17 14.83
C PRO A 67 3.58 -5.31 14.83
N GLN A 68 4.25 -5.24 16.00
CA GLN A 68 5.69 -5.52 16.10
C GLN A 68 6.05 -6.94 15.65
N ARG A 69 5.33 -7.95 16.16
CA ARG A 69 5.52 -9.34 15.74
C ARG A 69 5.27 -9.52 14.25
N LEU A 70 4.19 -8.93 13.74
CA LEU A 70 3.82 -9.07 12.33
C LEU A 70 4.78 -8.33 11.40
N ALA A 71 5.23 -7.14 11.79
CA ALA A 71 6.24 -6.36 11.08
C ALA A 71 7.55 -7.13 10.93
N ALA A 72 8.01 -7.77 12.00
CA ALA A 72 9.20 -8.63 11.97
C ALA A 72 9.03 -9.83 11.02
N LEU A 73 7.85 -10.45 10.98
CA LEU A 73 7.55 -11.58 10.09
C LEU A 73 7.46 -11.18 8.61
N CYS A 74 6.93 -10.00 8.34
CA CYS A 74 6.64 -9.54 6.97
C CYS A 74 7.69 -8.56 6.43
N GLY A 75 8.71 -8.19 7.21
CA GLY A 75 9.74 -7.23 6.81
C GLY A 75 9.19 -5.83 6.54
N THR A 76 8.25 -5.37 7.37
CA THR A 76 7.53 -4.08 7.20
C THR A 76 7.60 -3.22 8.47
N GLU A 77 7.00 -2.04 8.45
CA GLU A 77 6.96 -1.11 9.58
C GLU A 77 5.76 -1.38 10.49
N ALA A 78 5.93 -1.32 11.81
CA ALA A 78 4.83 -1.39 12.78
C ALA A 78 4.41 0.01 13.22
N LEU A 79 3.14 0.35 13.09
CA LEU A 79 2.60 1.67 13.47
C LEU A 79 1.45 1.54 14.48
N PRO A 80 1.37 2.41 15.50
CA PRO A 80 0.27 2.40 16.46
C PRO A 80 -1.00 3.06 15.92
N HIS A 81 -0.90 4.01 14.97
CA HIS A 81 -2.04 4.75 14.45
C HIS A 81 -2.13 4.75 12.93
N HIS A 82 -3.34 4.50 12.40
CA HIS A 82 -3.59 4.42 10.95
C HIS A 82 -3.30 5.73 10.21
N ARG A 83 -3.38 6.86 10.91
CA ARG A 83 -3.11 8.19 10.35
C ARG A 83 -1.68 8.33 9.85
N GLU A 84 -0.75 7.58 10.43
CA GLU A 84 0.68 7.60 10.08
C GLU A 84 0.96 6.98 8.70
N VAL A 85 0.00 6.21 8.17
CA VAL A 85 0.08 5.58 6.84
C VAL A 85 -0.43 6.50 5.73
N LEU A 86 -1.23 7.51 6.07
CA LEU A 86 -1.80 8.43 5.07
C LEU A 86 -0.67 9.17 4.33
N GLY A 87 -0.68 9.11 3.00
CA GLY A 87 0.41 9.65 2.16
C GLY A 87 1.61 8.71 1.97
N ARG A 88 1.66 7.55 2.66
CA ARG A 88 2.63 6.48 2.43
C ARG A 88 2.08 5.33 1.58
N ILE A 89 0.78 5.32 1.29
CA ILE A 89 0.09 4.33 0.43
C ILE A 89 -0.68 5.04 -0.67
#